data_AF-A0A9C9G833-F1
#
_entry.id   AF-A0A9C9G833-F1
#
_cell.length_a   1.000
_cell.length_b   1.000
_cell.length_c   1.000
_cell.angle_alpha   90.00
_cell.angle_beta   90.00
_cell.angle_gamma   90.00
#
_symmetry.space_group_name_H-M   'P 1'
#
loop_
_entity.id
_entity.type
_entity.pdbx_description
1 polymer ?
#
loop_
_entity_poly.entity_id
_entity_poly.type
_entity_poly.pdbx_seq_one_letter_code
_entity_poly.pdbx_strand_id
1 'polypeptide(L)'
;MRPPSTILPLLIWTFSTTVTADTNQTSYIEELQERAADKVLWRNQEWMNLGHYRASGLVQKGFTSSVDDAHFFYAPDGKTSPQHELNATLAAFFTTQTTGNEHALCRFPARFNWLAKHLKIDTGRLPAVNCSDYAKWRRLIHAESVTMVFPTYQLNSPSSMFGHTLLRLDPADDENWSDWLSYAVNFGANITDGDNSMSYAWKGLTGGYPGQFIVTPYFKKIQEYNQIEKRDIWEYKLNLQPAEVETMVTHLWELKEINFDYYFFTENCSYRLLELLEVARPGVELTDEFVLTAIPVDTVRAVERTGFVEGAFFRPSQQTIVKQMIEELPEDDYARLEKLLDQPIDEHNPDFQSIPAARQKLLLETTYKLLRLRQNRKVRDPLVAKKSYRLLAML
;
A
#
# COMPACT_ATOMS: atom_id res chain seq x y z
N MET A 1 -12.93 -85.52 -38.95
CA MET A 1 -14.08 -84.98 -38.18
C MET A 1 -13.54 -83.91 -37.24
N ARG A 2 -13.89 -82.64 -37.47
CA ARG A 2 -13.42 -81.48 -36.68
C ARG A 2 -14.27 -81.34 -35.39
N PRO A 3 -13.72 -80.80 -34.28
CA PRO A 3 -14.46 -80.68 -33.01
C PRO A 3 -15.43 -79.48 -33.03
N PRO A 4 -16.42 -79.43 -32.11
CA PRO A 4 -17.45 -78.40 -32.13
C PRO A 4 -16.95 -77.10 -31.47
N SER A 5 -17.35 -75.99 -32.09
CA SER A 5 -17.13 -74.61 -31.65
C SER A 5 -18.04 -74.23 -30.48
N THR A 6 -17.45 -73.85 -29.35
CA THR A 6 -18.12 -73.19 -28.23
C THR A 6 -18.35 -71.71 -28.55
N ILE A 7 -19.59 -71.25 -28.45
CA ILE A 7 -19.98 -69.84 -28.57
C ILE A 7 -20.08 -69.26 -27.16
N LEU A 8 -19.28 -68.24 -26.85
CA LEU A 8 -19.35 -67.45 -25.62
C LEU A 8 -20.08 -66.12 -25.93
N PRO A 9 -21.13 -65.73 -25.19
CA PRO A 9 -21.81 -64.46 -25.46
C PRO A 9 -20.99 -63.29 -24.88
N LEU A 10 -20.68 -62.31 -25.74
CA LEU A 10 -20.07 -61.05 -25.36
C LEU A 10 -21.15 -60.14 -24.73
N LEU A 11 -21.07 -59.89 -23.44
CA LEU A 11 -21.89 -58.90 -22.74
C LEU A 11 -21.25 -57.52 -22.94
N ILE A 12 -21.87 -56.71 -23.80
CA ILE A 12 -21.47 -55.30 -24.00
C ILE A 12 -22.10 -54.49 -22.86
N TRP A 13 -21.28 -54.09 -21.90
CA TRP A 13 -21.65 -53.07 -20.91
C TRP A 13 -21.48 -51.69 -21.54
N THR A 14 -22.60 -51.01 -21.82
CA THR A 14 -22.60 -49.60 -22.18
C THR A 14 -22.43 -48.76 -20.91
N PHE A 15 -21.22 -48.28 -20.67
CA PHE A 15 -20.96 -47.21 -19.70
C PHE A 15 -21.57 -45.91 -20.22
N SER A 16 -22.73 -45.50 -19.70
CA SER A 16 -23.23 -44.13 -19.83
C SER A 16 -22.54 -43.29 -18.76
N THR A 17 -21.44 -42.64 -19.10
CA THR A 17 -20.82 -41.62 -18.24
C THR A 17 -21.62 -40.32 -18.34
N THR A 18 -21.94 -39.76 -17.18
CA THR A 18 -22.67 -38.51 -16.94
C THR A 18 -21.99 -37.29 -17.58
N VAL A 19 -22.51 -36.80 -18.71
CA VAL A 19 -22.07 -35.56 -19.40
C VAL A 19 -23.04 -34.40 -19.15
N THR A 20 -23.81 -34.40 -18.06
CA THR A 20 -24.88 -33.41 -17.82
C THR A 20 -24.49 -32.26 -16.90
N ALA A 21 -23.50 -32.44 -16.02
CA ALA A 21 -23.12 -31.42 -15.04
C ALA A 21 -22.30 -30.27 -15.66
N ASP A 22 -21.33 -30.57 -16.52
CA ASP A 22 -20.47 -29.57 -17.15
C ASP A 22 -21.25 -28.66 -18.12
N THR A 23 -22.26 -29.18 -18.82
CA THR A 23 -23.03 -28.39 -19.80
C THR A 23 -23.88 -27.30 -19.14
N ASN A 24 -24.42 -27.57 -17.95
CA ASN A 24 -25.23 -26.59 -17.20
C ASN A 24 -24.37 -25.47 -16.62
N GLN A 25 -23.13 -25.77 -16.21
CA GLN A 25 -22.20 -24.76 -15.71
C GLN A 25 -21.72 -23.84 -16.84
N THR A 26 -21.33 -24.41 -17.99
CA THR A 26 -20.92 -23.63 -19.17
C THR A 26 -22.05 -22.70 -19.64
N SER A 27 -23.28 -23.20 -19.72
CA SER A 27 -24.44 -22.39 -20.09
C SER A 27 -24.69 -21.21 -19.13
N TYR A 28 -24.40 -21.40 -17.83
CA TYR A 28 -24.55 -20.32 -16.85
C TYR A 28 -23.44 -19.27 -16.95
N ILE A 29 -22.20 -19.68 -17.24
CA ILE A 29 -21.10 -18.75 -17.48
C ILE A 29 -21.40 -17.88 -18.71
N GLU A 30 -21.88 -18.50 -19.80
CA GLU A 30 -22.29 -17.80 -21.02
C GLU A 30 -23.41 -16.79 -20.73
N GLU A 31 -24.43 -17.18 -19.97
CA GLU A 31 -25.48 -16.26 -19.53
C GLU A 31 -24.94 -15.05 -18.74
N LEU A 32 -23.99 -15.26 -17.85
CA LEU A 32 -23.36 -14.15 -17.10
C LEU A 32 -22.54 -13.23 -18.01
N GLN A 33 -21.84 -13.78 -19.00
CA GLN A 33 -21.09 -13.01 -19.99
C GLN A 33 -22.02 -12.21 -20.92
N GLU A 34 -23.15 -12.78 -21.33
CA GLU A 34 -24.20 -12.07 -22.09
C GLU A 34 -24.79 -10.92 -21.28
N ARG A 35 -25.15 -11.15 -20.01
CA ARG A 35 -25.62 -10.08 -19.11
C ARG A 35 -24.57 -8.98 -18.90
N ALA A 36 -23.29 -9.34 -18.85
CA ALA A 36 -22.20 -8.38 -18.76
C ALA A 36 -22.10 -7.55 -20.05
N ALA A 37 -22.37 -8.17 -21.21
CA ALA A 37 -22.39 -7.52 -22.51
C ALA A 37 -23.56 -6.57 -22.71
N ASP A 38 -24.77 -6.97 -22.32
CA ASP A 38 -25.96 -6.11 -22.37
C ASP A 38 -25.77 -4.82 -21.56
N LYS A 39 -25.05 -4.91 -20.44
CA LYS A 39 -24.72 -3.77 -19.58
C LYS A 39 -23.41 -3.08 -19.94
N VAL A 40 -22.66 -3.61 -20.90
CA VAL A 40 -21.34 -3.11 -21.31
C VAL A 40 -20.40 -2.92 -20.11
N LEU A 41 -20.38 -3.90 -19.19
CA LEU A 41 -19.71 -3.78 -17.89
C LEU A 41 -18.20 -3.51 -18.01
N TRP A 42 -17.58 -3.95 -19.10
CA TRP A 42 -16.16 -3.69 -19.36
C TRP A 42 -15.82 -2.22 -19.67
N ARG A 43 -16.81 -1.34 -19.78
CA ARG A 43 -16.62 0.13 -19.84
C ARG A 43 -17.01 0.84 -18.56
N ASN A 44 -17.49 0.12 -17.55
CA ASN A 44 -17.84 0.72 -16.27
C ASN A 44 -16.57 1.17 -15.54
N GLN A 45 -16.56 2.40 -15.01
CA GLN A 45 -15.37 2.99 -14.38
C GLN A 45 -14.82 2.15 -13.23
N GLU A 46 -15.67 1.50 -12.43
CA GLU A 46 -15.23 0.62 -11.34
C GLU A 46 -14.44 -0.58 -11.86
N TRP A 47 -14.91 -1.22 -12.95
CA TRP A 47 -14.17 -2.30 -13.60
C TRP A 47 -12.85 -1.81 -14.19
N MET A 48 -12.88 -0.61 -14.81
CA MET A 48 -11.68 -0.01 -15.37
C MET A 48 -10.64 0.26 -14.29
N ASN A 49 -11.05 0.75 -13.12
CA ASN A 49 -10.17 0.99 -11.97
C ASN A 49 -9.63 -0.31 -11.38
N LEU A 50 -10.48 -1.34 -11.18
CA LEU A 50 -10.04 -2.67 -10.70
C LEU A 50 -9.04 -3.34 -11.66
N GLY A 51 -9.12 -3.04 -12.96
CA GLY A 51 -8.17 -3.52 -13.96
C GLY A 51 -7.01 -2.55 -14.25
N HIS A 52 -6.95 -1.40 -13.58
CA HIS A 52 -6.01 -0.29 -13.86
C HIS A 52 -5.96 0.14 -15.32
N TYR A 53 -7.10 0.10 -16.01
CA TYR A 53 -7.20 0.49 -17.41
C TYR A 53 -7.28 2.01 -17.55
N ARG A 54 -6.53 2.54 -18.51
CA ARG A 54 -6.58 3.93 -18.97
C ARG A 54 -6.76 3.97 -20.48
N ALA A 55 -7.33 5.07 -21.00
CA ALA A 55 -7.45 5.25 -22.43
C ALA A 55 -6.04 5.30 -23.06
N SER A 56 -5.77 4.44 -24.03
CA SER A 56 -4.51 4.47 -24.78
C SER A 56 -4.45 5.78 -25.57
N GLY A 57 -3.28 6.42 -25.66
CA GLY A 57 -3.11 7.83 -26.06
C GLY A 57 -3.69 8.25 -27.42
N LEU A 58 -3.48 9.53 -27.79
CA LEU A 58 -4.12 10.24 -28.92
C LEU A 58 -4.19 9.51 -30.28
N VAL A 59 -3.32 8.51 -30.52
CA VAL A 59 -3.22 7.77 -31.80
C VAL A 59 -3.91 6.40 -31.75
N GLN A 60 -4.04 5.76 -30.59
CA GLN A 60 -4.54 4.39 -30.46
C GLN A 60 -5.88 4.39 -29.72
N LYS A 61 -7.00 4.21 -30.45
CA LYS A 61 -8.33 4.07 -29.84
C LYS A 61 -8.39 2.74 -29.08
N GLY A 62 -8.40 2.78 -27.75
CA GLY A 62 -8.47 1.59 -26.92
C GLY A 62 -8.25 1.88 -25.45
N PHE A 63 -8.17 0.82 -24.66
CA PHE A 63 -7.78 0.88 -23.26
C PHE A 63 -6.55 0.01 -23.04
N THR A 64 -5.68 0.40 -22.12
CA THR A 64 -4.52 -0.39 -21.73
C THR A 64 -4.39 -0.33 -20.22
N SER A 65 -4.21 -1.50 -19.60
CA SER A 65 -3.91 -1.60 -18.19
C SER A 65 -2.46 -1.22 -17.95
N SER A 66 -2.22 -0.45 -16.88
CA SER A 66 -0.88 -0.13 -16.42
C SER A 66 -0.21 -1.27 -15.64
N VAL A 67 -0.86 -2.42 -15.50
CA VAL A 67 -0.26 -3.62 -14.89
C VAL A 67 0.59 -4.35 -15.93
N ASP A 68 1.82 -4.68 -15.57
CA ASP A 68 2.78 -5.34 -16.45
C ASP A 68 2.89 -6.85 -16.20
N ASP A 69 2.39 -7.30 -15.05
CA ASP A 69 2.39 -8.71 -14.70
C ASP A 69 1.28 -9.48 -15.41
N ALA A 70 1.66 -10.43 -16.27
CA ALA A 70 0.72 -11.31 -16.96
C ALA A 70 -0.14 -12.14 -15.99
N HIS A 71 0.35 -12.44 -14.77
CA HIS A 71 -0.43 -13.19 -13.78
C HIS A 71 -1.65 -12.41 -13.26
N PHE A 72 -1.70 -11.08 -13.44
CA PHE A 72 -2.86 -10.27 -13.06
C PHE A 72 -4.08 -10.48 -13.97
N PHE A 73 -3.86 -11.01 -15.17
CA PHE A 73 -4.89 -11.20 -16.19
C PHE A 73 -5.23 -12.67 -16.36
N TYR A 74 -6.52 -12.98 -16.56
CA TYR A 74 -6.97 -14.30 -17.00
C TYR A 74 -7.03 -14.41 -18.52
N ALA A 75 -7.32 -13.31 -19.22
CA ALA A 75 -7.31 -13.29 -20.67
C ALA A 75 -5.87 -13.08 -21.19
N PRO A 76 -5.42 -13.81 -22.23
CA PRO A 76 -4.11 -13.59 -22.84
C PRO A 76 -3.89 -12.16 -23.36
N ASP A 77 -4.96 -11.49 -23.78
CA ASP A 77 -4.99 -10.09 -24.20
C ASP A 77 -5.64 -9.18 -23.15
N GLY A 78 -5.74 -9.64 -21.90
CA GLY A 78 -6.41 -8.93 -20.82
C GLY A 78 -5.83 -7.53 -20.58
N LYS A 79 -4.53 -7.33 -20.76
CA LYS A 79 -3.90 -6.00 -20.64
C LYS A 79 -4.50 -4.95 -21.57
N THR A 80 -5.00 -5.32 -22.75
CA THR A 80 -5.53 -4.38 -23.76
C THR A 80 -7.00 -4.59 -24.08
N SER A 81 -7.62 -5.64 -23.54
CA SER A 81 -9.04 -5.95 -23.72
C SER A 81 -9.75 -6.10 -22.37
N PRO A 82 -10.29 -5.00 -21.81
CA PRO A 82 -11.10 -5.06 -20.57
C PRO A 82 -12.29 -6.02 -20.68
N GLN A 83 -12.83 -6.20 -21.89
CA GLN A 83 -13.94 -7.12 -22.17
C GLN A 83 -13.52 -8.58 -22.07
N HIS A 84 -12.42 -8.95 -22.72
CA HIS A 84 -11.93 -10.33 -22.66
C HIS A 84 -11.48 -10.67 -21.25
N GLU A 85 -10.82 -9.74 -20.55
CA GLU A 85 -10.44 -9.94 -19.15
C GLU A 85 -11.65 -10.18 -18.24
N LEU A 86 -12.73 -9.41 -18.43
CA LEU A 86 -13.96 -9.59 -17.67
C LEU A 86 -14.55 -10.99 -17.90
N ASN A 87 -14.67 -11.39 -19.18
CA ASN A 87 -15.24 -12.68 -19.55
C ASN A 87 -14.38 -13.86 -19.05
N ALA A 88 -13.06 -13.75 -19.15
CA ALA A 88 -12.13 -14.75 -18.66
C ALA A 88 -12.13 -14.82 -17.13
N THR A 89 -12.24 -13.68 -16.44
CA THR A 89 -12.40 -13.61 -14.98
C THR A 89 -13.69 -14.32 -14.54
N LEU A 90 -14.81 -14.08 -15.23
CA LEU A 90 -16.06 -14.79 -14.95
C LEU A 90 -15.90 -16.30 -15.08
N ALA A 91 -15.32 -16.79 -16.18
CA ALA A 91 -15.06 -18.22 -16.37
C ALA A 91 -14.14 -18.78 -15.27
N ALA A 92 -13.12 -18.03 -14.87
CA ALA A 92 -12.16 -18.43 -13.85
C ALA A 92 -12.80 -18.58 -12.45
N PHE A 93 -13.89 -17.87 -12.13
CA PHE A 93 -14.59 -18.05 -10.85
C PHE A 93 -15.32 -19.39 -10.72
N PHE A 94 -15.63 -20.05 -11.83
CA PHE A 94 -16.38 -21.30 -11.86
C PHE A 94 -15.52 -22.53 -12.18
N THR A 95 -14.21 -22.34 -12.37
CA THR A 95 -13.29 -23.45 -12.65
C THR A 95 -13.17 -24.38 -11.45
N THR A 96 -13.09 -25.68 -11.70
CA THR A 96 -12.80 -26.70 -10.67
C THR A 96 -11.37 -27.22 -10.75
N GLN A 97 -10.61 -26.79 -11.77
CA GLN A 97 -9.25 -27.28 -12.03
C GLN A 97 -8.23 -26.68 -11.05
N THR A 98 -8.39 -25.39 -10.72
CA THR A 98 -7.56 -24.69 -9.74
C THR A 98 -8.23 -24.76 -8.37
N THR A 99 -7.45 -24.95 -7.30
CA THR A 99 -8.00 -25.05 -5.94
C THR A 99 -7.17 -24.25 -4.95
N GLY A 100 -7.72 -24.04 -3.75
CA GLY A 100 -7.04 -23.31 -2.68
C GLY A 100 -6.79 -21.84 -3.02
N ASN A 101 -5.71 -21.28 -2.51
CA ASN A 101 -5.41 -19.84 -2.60
C ASN A 101 -5.18 -19.35 -4.05
N GLU A 102 -4.87 -20.25 -4.99
CA GLU A 102 -4.66 -19.92 -6.41
C GLU A 102 -5.97 -19.79 -7.21
N HIS A 103 -7.09 -20.24 -6.65
CA HIS A 103 -8.37 -20.12 -7.32
C HIS A 103 -8.78 -18.65 -7.46
N ALA A 104 -9.49 -18.31 -8.54
CA ALA A 104 -9.86 -16.93 -8.86
C ALA A 104 -10.65 -16.22 -7.75
N LEU A 105 -11.54 -16.94 -7.06
CA LEU A 105 -12.28 -16.42 -5.90
C LEU A 105 -11.37 -15.99 -4.73
N CYS A 106 -10.18 -16.59 -4.62
CA CYS A 106 -9.20 -16.24 -3.60
C CYS A 106 -8.20 -15.19 -4.08
N ARG A 107 -7.84 -15.20 -5.36
CA ARG A 107 -6.91 -14.23 -5.95
C ARG A 107 -7.57 -12.86 -6.20
N PHE A 108 -8.83 -12.85 -6.63
CA PHE A 108 -9.55 -11.64 -7.04
C PHE A 108 -10.90 -11.43 -6.32
N PRO A 109 -10.91 -11.31 -4.98
CA PRO A 109 -12.14 -11.09 -4.21
C PRO A 109 -12.82 -9.74 -4.48
N ALA A 110 -12.09 -8.67 -4.81
CA ALA A 110 -12.71 -7.37 -5.14
C ALA A 110 -13.42 -7.45 -6.49
N ARG A 111 -12.78 -8.03 -7.51
CA ARG A 111 -13.41 -8.28 -8.81
C ARG A 111 -14.64 -9.18 -8.67
N PHE A 112 -14.55 -10.24 -7.86
CA PHE A 112 -15.67 -11.12 -7.58
C PHE A 112 -16.84 -10.37 -6.92
N ASN A 113 -16.58 -9.62 -5.85
CA ASN A 113 -17.60 -8.85 -5.13
C ASN A 113 -18.33 -7.88 -6.07
N TRP A 114 -17.56 -7.20 -6.93
CA TRP A 114 -18.10 -6.27 -7.92
C TRP A 114 -18.98 -6.95 -8.98
N LEU A 115 -18.48 -8.04 -9.60
CA LEU A 115 -19.21 -8.80 -10.62
C LEU A 115 -20.45 -9.48 -10.03
N ALA A 116 -20.34 -10.06 -8.84
CA ALA A 116 -21.46 -10.68 -8.14
C ALA A 116 -22.60 -9.69 -7.87
N LYS A 117 -22.26 -8.46 -7.46
CA LYS A 117 -23.23 -7.38 -7.25
C LYS A 117 -23.95 -6.97 -8.54
N HIS A 118 -23.21 -6.80 -9.64
CA HIS A 118 -23.72 -6.29 -10.91
C HIS A 118 -24.48 -7.33 -11.75
N LEU A 119 -24.06 -8.60 -11.69
CA LEU A 119 -24.63 -9.69 -12.47
C LEU A 119 -25.61 -10.58 -11.69
N LYS A 120 -25.72 -10.35 -10.37
CA LYS A 120 -26.52 -11.18 -9.45
C LYS A 120 -26.12 -12.65 -9.54
N ILE A 121 -24.81 -12.90 -9.40
CA ILE A 121 -24.26 -14.25 -9.48
C ILE A 121 -24.84 -15.10 -8.35
N ASP A 122 -25.47 -16.22 -8.71
CA ASP A 122 -25.85 -17.29 -7.79
C ASP A 122 -24.59 -17.95 -7.19
N THR A 123 -24.34 -17.66 -5.92
CA THR A 123 -23.19 -18.21 -5.19
C THR A 123 -23.30 -19.71 -4.93
N GLY A 124 -24.49 -20.30 -5.02
CA GLY A 124 -24.70 -21.75 -4.89
C GLY A 124 -24.11 -22.56 -6.05
N ARG A 125 -23.82 -21.89 -7.18
CA ARG A 125 -23.16 -22.49 -8.36
C ARG A 125 -21.64 -22.35 -8.37
N LEU A 126 -21.06 -21.64 -7.40
CA LEU A 126 -19.62 -21.50 -7.28
C LEU A 126 -19.00 -22.75 -6.65
N PRO A 127 -17.76 -23.11 -7.04
CA PRO A 127 -17.03 -24.17 -6.36
C PRO A 127 -16.78 -23.80 -4.90
N ALA A 128 -16.76 -24.80 -4.01
CA ALA A 128 -16.36 -24.60 -2.63
C ALA A 128 -14.83 -24.45 -2.56
N VAL A 129 -14.37 -23.26 -2.18
CA VAL A 129 -12.94 -22.92 -2.14
C VAL A 129 -12.56 -22.35 -0.78
N ASN A 130 -11.42 -22.77 -0.25
CA ASN A 130 -10.87 -22.25 1.00
C ASN A 130 -9.74 -21.24 0.73
N CYS A 131 -10.03 -19.96 0.93
CA CYS A 131 -9.08 -18.85 0.76
C CYS A 131 -8.31 -18.55 2.06
N SER A 132 -7.54 -19.54 2.53
CA SER A 132 -6.87 -19.49 3.84
C SER A 132 -5.90 -18.30 3.99
N ASP A 133 -5.18 -17.92 2.93
CA ASP A 133 -4.21 -16.82 3.00
C ASP A 133 -4.90 -15.45 2.96
N TYR A 134 -5.95 -15.30 2.14
CA TYR A 134 -6.79 -14.11 2.16
C TYR A 134 -7.43 -13.91 3.54
N ALA A 135 -7.94 -14.99 4.16
CA ALA A 135 -8.50 -14.93 5.51
C ALA A 135 -7.45 -14.61 6.61
N LYS A 136 -6.18 -14.98 6.43
CA LYS A 136 -5.09 -14.52 7.31
C LYS A 136 -4.79 -13.04 7.09
N TRP A 137 -4.68 -12.61 5.85
CA TRP A 137 -4.44 -11.21 5.48
C TRP A 137 -5.50 -10.29 6.08
N ARG A 138 -6.78 -10.63 5.91
CA ARG A 138 -7.91 -9.89 6.45
C ARG A 138 -7.98 -9.84 7.97
N ARG A 139 -7.31 -10.75 8.68
CA ARG A 139 -7.17 -10.72 10.15
C ARG A 139 -5.98 -9.90 10.62
N LEU A 140 -5.04 -9.59 9.73
CA LEU A 140 -3.91 -8.72 10.03
C LEU A 140 -4.24 -7.28 9.68
N ILE A 141 -4.90 -7.07 8.54
CA ILE A 141 -5.26 -5.75 8.03
C ILE A 141 -6.73 -5.48 8.36
N HIS A 142 -6.97 -5.03 9.59
CA HIS A 142 -8.26 -4.52 10.04
C HIS A 142 -8.26 -3.00 9.88
N ALA A 143 -8.80 -2.50 8.78
CA ALA A 143 -8.86 -1.06 8.51
C ALA A 143 -10.31 -0.59 8.40
N GLU A 144 -10.67 0.43 9.15
CA GLU A 144 -11.96 1.13 9.08
C GLU A 144 -11.81 2.58 8.61
N SER A 145 -10.60 3.14 8.71
CA SER A 145 -10.28 4.46 8.19
C SER A 145 -8.94 4.47 7.46
N VAL A 146 -8.72 5.53 6.67
CA VAL A 146 -7.49 5.72 5.89
C VAL A 146 -6.98 7.14 6.11
N THR A 147 -5.69 7.26 6.34
CA THR A 147 -4.99 8.54 6.47
C THR A 147 -3.94 8.65 5.39
N MET A 148 -3.96 9.73 4.60
CA MET A 148 -2.87 10.02 3.67
C MET A 148 -1.72 10.70 4.42
N VAL A 149 -0.54 10.11 4.35
CA VAL A 149 0.64 10.56 5.11
C VAL A 149 1.67 11.12 4.13
N PHE A 150 2.15 12.32 4.42
CA PHE A 150 3.12 13.07 3.61
C PHE A 150 4.34 13.49 4.44
N PRO A 151 5.45 12.74 4.39
CA PRO A 151 6.73 13.18 4.93
C PRO A 151 7.35 14.29 4.08
N THR A 152 7.68 15.43 4.70
CA THR A 152 8.17 16.64 4.01
C THR A 152 9.53 16.43 3.35
N TYR A 153 9.89 17.25 2.37
CA TYR A 153 11.11 17.14 1.55
C TYR A 153 12.41 16.81 2.31
N GLN A 154 13.28 15.98 1.70
CA GLN A 154 14.65 15.78 2.14
C GLN A 154 15.63 16.22 1.05
N LEU A 155 16.24 17.39 1.22
CA LEU A 155 17.10 18.03 0.22
C LEU A 155 18.39 17.25 -0.11
N ASN A 156 18.77 16.27 0.72
CA ASN A 156 20.03 15.54 0.61
C ASN A 156 19.94 14.24 -0.22
N SER A 157 18.78 13.91 -0.80
CA SER A 157 18.62 12.75 -1.70
C SER A 157 17.66 13.07 -2.85
N PRO A 158 18.06 12.89 -4.12
CA PRO A 158 17.19 13.14 -5.29
C PRO A 158 15.86 12.39 -5.25
N SER A 159 15.84 11.16 -4.72
CA SER A 159 14.63 10.33 -4.60
C SER A 159 13.67 10.78 -3.48
N SER A 160 14.12 11.60 -2.53
CA SER A 160 13.33 12.15 -1.41
C SER A 160 13.14 13.66 -1.51
N MET A 161 13.69 14.29 -2.55
CA MET A 161 13.75 15.75 -2.71
C MET A 161 12.37 16.38 -2.89
N PHE A 162 11.38 15.62 -3.39
CA PHE A 162 10.01 16.08 -3.62
C PHE A 162 9.00 15.56 -2.57
N GLY A 163 9.49 14.95 -1.49
CA GLY A 163 8.62 14.25 -0.55
C GLY A 163 8.22 12.87 -1.08
N HIS A 164 7.35 12.17 -0.35
CA HIS A 164 6.62 11.02 -0.88
C HIS A 164 5.31 10.93 -0.10
N THR A 165 4.34 10.20 -0.65
CA THR A 165 3.07 9.93 0.03
C THR A 165 2.94 8.44 0.30
N LEU A 166 2.26 8.10 1.38
CA LEU A 166 1.84 6.74 1.71
C LEU A 166 0.43 6.80 2.30
N LEU A 167 -0.31 5.71 2.22
CA LEU A 167 -1.59 5.59 2.93
C LEU A 167 -1.35 4.83 4.23
N ARG A 168 -2.00 5.25 5.31
CA ARG A 168 -2.05 4.51 6.57
C ARG A 168 -3.45 3.95 6.72
N LEU A 169 -3.52 2.64 6.87
CA LEU A 169 -4.70 1.86 7.14
C LEU A 169 -4.86 1.74 8.65
N ASP A 170 -5.98 2.25 9.12
CA ASP A 170 -6.23 2.54 10.52
C ASP A 170 -7.43 1.68 11.00
N PRO A 171 -7.32 0.90 12.11
CA PRO A 171 -8.48 0.20 12.68
C PRO A 171 -9.61 1.16 13.13
N ALA A 172 -10.66 0.61 13.74
CA ALA A 172 -11.68 1.44 14.39
C ALA A 172 -11.03 2.36 15.44
N ASP A 173 -11.49 3.61 15.53
CA ASP A 173 -11.13 4.54 16.61
C ASP A 173 -11.71 3.99 17.94
N ASP A 174 -10.95 3.18 18.68
CA ASP A 174 -11.29 2.69 20.02
C ASP A 174 -10.44 3.35 21.13
N GLU A 175 -10.84 3.21 22.39
CA GLU A 175 -10.14 3.83 23.54
C GLU A 175 -8.68 3.36 23.71
N ASN A 176 -8.23 2.32 22.99
CA ASN A 176 -6.85 1.79 23.02
C ASN A 176 -6.10 2.05 21.70
N TRP A 177 -6.56 3.00 20.90
CA TRP A 177 -5.97 3.39 19.62
C TRP A 177 -4.45 3.60 19.72
N SER A 178 -3.71 2.97 18.80
CA SER A 178 -2.26 3.09 18.73
C SER A 178 -1.77 2.97 17.29
N ASP A 179 -0.96 3.94 16.85
CA ASP A 179 -0.28 3.95 15.54
C ASP A 179 0.56 2.68 15.29
N TRP A 180 0.86 1.91 16.35
CA TRP A 180 1.57 0.63 16.26
C TRP A 180 0.75 -0.49 15.64
N LEU A 181 -0.58 -0.39 15.68
CA LEU A 181 -1.51 -1.36 15.10
C LEU A 181 -1.84 -1.03 13.64
N SER A 182 -1.57 0.19 13.19
CA SER A 182 -1.81 0.63 11.82
C SER A 182 -0.81 0.05 10.83
N TYR A 183 -1.23 -0.08 9.57
CA TYR A 183 -0.40 -0.52 8.46
C TYR A 183 -0.19 0.59 7.45
N ALA A 184 1.02 0.75 6.95
CA ALA A 184 1.35 1.59 5.83
C ALA A 184 1.17 0.83 4.52
N VAL A 185 0.61 1.51 3.52
CA VAL A 185 0.58 1.13 2.11
C VAL A 185 1.44 2.13 1.36
N ASN A 186 2.51 1.63 0.75
CA ASN A 186 3.38 2.40 -0.12
C ASN A 186 3.58 1.66 -1.45
N PHE A 187 3.99 2.38 -2.48
CA PHE A 187 4.38 1.79 -3.75
C PHE A 187 5.84 2.15 -4.04
N GLY A 188 6.64 1.16 -4.41
CA GLY A 188 8.07 1.37 -4.58
C GLY A 188 8.71 0.34 -5.49
N ALA A 189 9.85 0.71 -6.05
CA ALA A 189 10.70 -0.19 -6.83
C ALA A 189 11.20 -1.35 -5.96
N ASN A 190 11.03 -2.58 -6.44
CA ASN A 190 11.68 -3.75 -5.88
C ASN A 190 13.14 -3.79 -6.38
N ILE A 191 14.08 -3.50 -5.49
CA ILE A 191 15.51 -3.45 -5.80
C ILE A 191 16.13 -4.80 -5.43
N THR A 192 16.60 -5.55 -6.42
CA THR A 192 17.45 -6.73 -6.17
C THR A 192 18.81 -6.31 -5.60
N ASP A 193 19.28 -7.03 -4.58
CA ASP A 193 20.59 -6.80 -3.95
C ASP A 193 21.72 -6.74 -5.02
N GLY A 194 22.39 -5.59 -5.13
CA GLY A 194 23.57 -5.41 -6.01
C GLY A 194 23.57 -4.18 -6.92
N ASP A 195 22.49 -3.39 -6.99
CA ASP A 195 22.48 -2.17 -7.80
C ASP A 195 23.26 -1.01 -7.16
N ASN A 196 24.09 -0.34 -7.95
CA ASN A 196 24.89 0.81 -7.52
C ASN A 196 24.08 2.12 -7.71
N SER A 197 24.44 3.19 -7.00
CA SER A 197 23.64 4.43 -6.91
C SER A 197 23.35 5.10 -8.26
N MET A 198 24.20 4.87 -9.26
CA MET A 198 24.06 5.40 -10.63
C MET A 198 23.11 4.55 -11.49
N SER A 199 23.16 3.20 -11.39
CA SER A 199 22.19 2.32 -12.07
C SER A 199 20.77 2.53 -11.53
N TYR A 200 20.65 2.77 -10.22
CA TYR A 200 19.38 3.10 -9.56
C TYR A 200 18.74 4.38 -10.11
N ALA A 201 19.52 5.47 -10.23
CA ALA A 201 19.03 6.74 -10.77
C ALA A 201 18.63 6.62 -12.25
N TRP A 202 19.45 5.97 -13.09
CA TRP A 202 19.14 5.79 -14.51
C TRP A 202 17.92 4.88 -14.73
N LYS A 203 17.88 3.70 -14.10
CA LYS A 203 16.78 2.75 -14.25
C LYS A 203 15.46 3.29 -13.73
N GLY A 204 15.45 3.99 -12.59
CA GLY A 204 14.20 4.60 -12.10
C GLY A 204 13.73 5.79 -12.94
N LEU A 205 14.63 6.47 -13.69
CA LEU A 205 14.27 7.50 -14.66
C LEU A 205 13.66 6.91 -15.94
N THR A 206 13.98 5.65 -16.27
CA THR A 206 13.57 4.99 -17.52
C THR A 206 12.56 3.84 -17.33
N GLY A 207 11.97 3.63 -16.15
CA GLY A 207 10.99 2.55 -15.94
C GLY A 207 11.58 1.16 -15.64
N GLY A 208 12.89 1.05 -15.40
CA GLY A 208 13.62 -0.22 -15.38
C GLY A 208 13.54 -1.04 -14.08
N TYR A 209 12.64 -0.70 -13.15
CA TYR A 209 12.40 -1.48 -11.93
C TYR A 209 10.94 -1.91 -11.84
N PRO A 210 10.66 -3.16 -11.45
CA PRO A 210 9.29 -3.56 -11.10
C PRO A 210 8.86 -2.80 -9.83
N GLY A 211 7.81 -2.01 -9.95
CA GLY A 211 7.10 -1.37 -8.85
C GLY A 211 6.05 -2.30 -8.26
N GLN A 212 5.94 -2.32 -6.93
CA GLN A 212 4.95 -3.12 -6.22
C GLN A 212 4.31 -2.34 -5.08
N PHE A 213 3.05 -2.68 -4.76
CA PHE A 213 2.42 -2.25 -3.52
C PHE A 213 2.99 -3.04 -2.35
N ILE A 214 3.39 -2.32 -1.31
CA ILE A 214 4.02 -2.85 -0.11
C ILE A 214 3.14 -2.46 1.08
N VAL A 215 2.71 -3.48 1.84
CA VAL A 215 1.93 -3.30 3.06
C VAL A 215 2.81 -3.71 4.25
N THR A 216 3.07 -2.77 5.17
CA THR A 216 4.01 -2.97 6.27
C THR A 216 3.54 -2.24 7.54
N PRO A 217 3.86 -2.70 8.76
CA PRO A 217 3.48 -1.99 9.98
C PRO A 217 3.94 -0.52 9.98
N TYR A 218 3.02 0.41 10.29
CA TYR A 218 3.25 1.84 10.16
C TYR A 218 4.34 2.38 11.09
N PHE A 219 4.51 1.80 12.28
CA PHE A 219 5.56 2.21 13.22
C PHE A 219 6.97 2.17 12.61
N LYS A 220 7.22 1.24 11.67
CA LYS A 220 8.51 1.15 10.96
C LYS A 220 8.74 2.39 10.10
N LYS A 221 7.68 2.89 9.46
CA LYS A 221 7.72 4.09 8.60
C LYS A 221 7.86 5.37 9.43
N ILE A 222 7.20 5.45 10.60
CA ILE A 222 7.44 6.56 11.54
C ILE A 222 8.92 6.57 11.98
N GLN A 223 9.47 5.42 12.34
CA GLN A 223 10.87 5.31 12.74
C GLN A 223 11.82 5.74 11.62
N GLU A 224 11.57 5.30 10.39
CA GLU A 224 12.34 5.68 9.21
C GLU A 224 12.28 7.20 8.95
N TYR A 225 11.09 7.78 8.81
CA TYR A 225 10.96 9.16 8.35
C TYR A 225 11.13 10.19 9.46
N ASN A 226 10.42 10.04 10.58
CA ASN A 226 10.42 11.04 11.64
C ASN A 226 11.69 10.98 12.49
N GLN A 227 12.13 9.76 12.83
CA GLN A 227 13.29 9.59 13.69
C GLN A 227 14.58 9.57 12.88
N ILE A 228 14.73 8.65 11.92
CA ILE A 228 16.01 8.40 11.22
C ILE A 228 16.30 9.47 10.16
N GLU A 229 15.33 9.84 9.33
CA GLU A 229 15.47 10.88 8.30
C GLU A 229 15.25 12.30 8.82
N LYS A 230 14.67 12.44 10.03
CA LYS A 230 14.40 13.72 10.70
C LYS A 230 13.43 14.61 9.92
N ARG A 231 12.40 14.01 9.34
CA ARG A 231 11.42 14.68 8.50
C ARG A 231 10.13 14.92 9.26
N ASP A 232 9.58 16.11 9.09
CA ASP A 232 8.24 16.40 9.58
C ASP A 232 7.23 15.61 8.73
N ILE A 233 6.08 15.30 9.32
CA ILE A 233 5.05 14.50 8.68
C ILE A 233 3.72 15.24 8.80
N TRP A 234 3.00 15.32 7.68
CA TRP A 234 1.60 15.70 7.66
C TRP A 234 0.74 14.46 7.47
N GLU A 235 -0.31 14.35 8.26
CA GLU A 235 -1.27 13.24 8.25
C GLU A 235 -2.65 13.81 7.93
N TYR A 236 -3.21 13.44 6.79
CA TYR A 236 -4.50 13.91 6.29
C TYR A 236 -5.52 12.78 6.43
N LYS A 237 -6.39 12.84 7.45
CA LYS A 237 -7.45 11.84 7.65
C LYS A 237 -8.44 11.96 6.49
N LEU A 238 -8.71 10.85 5.81
CA LEU A 238 -9.62 10.81 4.67
C LEU A 238 -11.02 10.43 5.12
N ASN A 239 -12.03 11.09 4.57
CA ASN A 239 -13.45 10.87 4.86
C ASN A 239 -14.05 9.66 4.13
N LEU A 240 -13.29 8.57 4.00
CA LEU A 240 -13.76 7.34 3.39
C LEU A 240 -14.78 6.65 4.28
N GLN A 241 -15.84 6.13 3.68
CA GLN A 241 -16.81 5.27 4.34
C GLN A 241 -16.21 3.88 4.57
N PRO A 242 -16.61 3.13 5.61
CA PRO A 242 -16.08 1.79 5.87
C PRO A 242 -16.16 0.83 4.67
N ALA A 243 -17.21 0.93 3.84
CA ALA A 243 -17.35 0.14 2.62
C ALA A 243 -16.35 0.53 1.50
N GLU A 244 -15.96 1.81 1.44
CA GLU A 244 -14.93 2.30 0.51
C GLU A 244 -13.55 1.80 0.95
N VAL A 245 -13.26 1.85 2.25
CA VAL A 245 -12.04 1.29 2.85
C VAL A 245 -11.97 -0.22 2.60
N GLU A 246 -13.10 -0.93 2.75
CA GLU A 246 -13.16 -2.37 2.51
C GLU A 246 -12.84 -2.73 1.05
N THR A 247 -13.37 -1.95 0.10
CA THR A 247 -13.07 -2.13 -1.34
C THR A 247 -11.56 -1.95 -1.59
N MET A 248 -10.96 -0.90 -1.04
CA MET A 248 -9.52 -0.65 -1.16
C MET A 248 -8.67 -1.79 -0.58
N VAL A 249 -8.94 -2.23 0.66
CA VAL A 249 -8.14 -3.29 1.32
C VAL A 249 -8.31 -4.63 0.60
N THR A 250 -9.51 -4.91 0.10
CA THR A 250 -9.79 -6.11 -0.69
C THR A 250 -9.01 -6.09 -2.01
N HIS A 251 -8.96 -4.95 -2.70
CA HIS A 251 -8.21 -4.82 -3.94
C HIS A 251 -6.69 -4.82 -3.72
N LEU A 252 -6.20 -4.25 -2.61
CA LEU A 252 -4.79 -4.33 -2.22
C LEU A 252 -4.29 -5.77 -2.10
N TRP A 253 -5.15 -6.71 -1.72
CA TRP A 253 -4.83 -8.14 -1.74
C TRP A 253 -4.63 -8.67 -3.17
N GLU A 254 -5.44 -8.24 -4.14
CA GLU A 254 -5.31 -8.62 -5.56
C GLU A 254 -4.02 -8.10 -6.19
N LEU A 255 -3.46 -7.02 -5.64
CA LEU A 255 -2.22 -6.38 -6.08
C LEU A 255 -0.97 -6.91 -5.39
N LYS A 256 -1.12 -7.87 -4.46
CA LYS A 256 0.02 -8.49 -3.77
C LYS A 256 0.95 -9.14 -4.80
N GLU A 257 2.22 -8.73 -4.77
CA GLU A 257 3.28 -9.25 -5.66
C GLU A 257 3.03 -9.01 -7.17
N ILE A 258 2.07 -8.16 -7.51
CA ILE A 258 1.79 -7.74 -8.89
C ILE A 258 2.74 -6.61 -9.29
N ASN A 259 3.39 -6.78 -10.42
CA ASN A 259 4.35 -5.82 -10.96
C ASN A 259 3.69 -4.77 -11.85
N PHE A 260 4.13 -3.54 -11.65
CA PHE A 260 3.86 -2.36 -12.48
C PHE A 260 5.20 -1.75 -12.90
N ASP A 261 5.25 -1.05 -14.03
CA ASP A 261 6.37 -0.20 -14.37
C ASP A 261 6.50 0.92 -13.34
N TYR A 262 7.74 1.20 -12.90
CA TYR A 262 8.03 2.27 -11.94
C TYR A 262 8.76 3.42 -12.63
N TYR A 263 8.06 4.53 -12.84
CA TYR A 263 8.66 5.77 -13.35
C TYR A 263 8.70 6.83 -12.25
N PHE A 264 9.87 7.42 -11.98
CA PHE A 264 10.02 8.43 -10.91
C PHE A 264 9.08 9.64 -11.02
N PHE A 265 8.74 10.05 -12.24
CA PHE A 265 7.98 11.29 -12.46
C PHE A 265 6.48 11.07 -12.68
N THR A 266 6.05 9.98 -13.28
CA THR A 266 4.64 9.74 -13.63
C THR A 266 4.03 8.67 -12.74
N GLU A 267 4.42 7.41 -12.94
CA GLU A 267 3.87 6.23 -12.27
C GLU A 267 4.58 5.94 -10.93
N ASN A 268 4.78 7.01 -10.16
CA ASN A 268 5.45 6.92 -8.86
C ASN A 268 4.46 6.58 -7.75
N CYS A 269 4.98 6.49 -6.52
CA CYS A 269 4.19 6.16 -5.34
C CYS A 269 2.95 7.03 -5.18
N SER A 270 3.04 8.32 -5.47
CA SER A 270 1.92 9.23 -5.27
C SER A 270 0.78 8.96 -6.24
N TYR A 271 1.10 8.75 -7.52
CA TYR A 271 0.12 8.41 -8.55
C TYR A 271 -0.60 7.10 -8.25
N ARG A 272 0.14 6.04 -7.90
CA ARG A 272 -0.44 4.72 -7.60
C ARG A 272 -1.36 4.70 -6.39
N LEU A 273 -1.12 5.57 -5.41
CA LEU A 273 -2.03 5.71 -4.26
C LEU A 273 -3.31 6.47 -4.62
N LEU A 274 -3.26 7.39 -5.59
CA LEU A 274 -4.47 8.02 -6.13
C LEU A 274 -5.34 6.98 -6.86
N GLU A 275 -4.75 6.09 -7.66
CA GLU A 275 -5.49 4.99 -8.30
C GLU A 275 -6.24 4.12 -7.28
N LEU A 276 -5.61 3.81 -6.14
CA LEU A 276 -6.28 3.09 -5.05
C LEU A 276 -7.45 3.85 -4.44
N LEU A 277 -7.36 5.19 -4.35
CA LEU A 277 -8.46 6.01 -3.87
C LEU A 277 -9.63 6.04 -4.87
N GLU A 278 -9.37 6.03 -6.16
CA GLU A 278 -10.40 5.92 -7.21
C GLU A 278 -11.06 4.54 -7.24
N VAL A 279 -10.33 3.47 -6.87
CA VAL A 279 -10.92 2.14 -6.62
C VAL A 279 -11.83 2.17 -5.38
N ALA A 280 -11.40 2.86 -4.32
CA ALA A 280 -12.16 2.93 -3.07
C ALA A 280 -13.47 3.71 -3.21
N ARG A 281 -13.42 4.87 -3.89
CA ARG A 281 -14.57 5.75 -4.13
C ARG A 281 -14.76 5.97 -5.63
N PRO A 282 -15.62 5.16 -6.27
CA PRO A 282 -15.92 5.31 -7.68
C PRO A 282 -16.50 6.68 -8.03
N GLY A 283 -16.12 7.22 -9.19
CA GLY A 283 -16.63 8.51 -9.70
C GLY A 283 -15.82 9.73 -9.27
N VAL A 284 -14.74 9.54 -8.52
CA VAL A 284 -13.70 10.55 -8.31
C VAL A 284 -12.60 10.27 -9.31
N GLU A 285 -12.14 11.31 -10.01
CA GLU A 285 -10.97 11.26 -10.87
C GLU A 285 -9.86 12.08 -10.19
N LEU A 286 -8.82 11.40 -9.72
CA LEU A 286 -7.66 11.99 -9.05
C LEU A 286 -6.41 11.94 -9.93
N THR A 287 -6.36 11.02 -10.89
CA THR A 287 -5.17 10.73 -11.70
C THR A 287 -5.09 11.53 -13.00
N ASP A 288 -6.22 12.03 -13.51
CA ASP A 288 -6.33 12.74 -14.80
C ASP A 288 -5.43 13.97 -14.93
N GLU A 289 -5.10 14.65 -13.83
CA GLU A 289 -4.25 15.85 -13.85
C GLU A 289 -2.74 15.54 -13.83
N PHE A 290 -2.35 14.27 -13.66
CA PHE A 290 -0.95 13.85 -13.44
C PHE A 290 -0.30 13.11 -14.63
N VAL A 291 -0.82 13.31 -15.85
CA VAL A 291 -0.36 12.63 -17.08
C VAL A 291 1.15 12.78 -17.34
N LEU A 292 1.75 13.90 -16.94
CA LEU A 292 3.17 14.22 -17.21
C LEU A 292 4.06 14.11 -15.97
N THR A 293 3.56 14.50 -14.80
CA THR A 293 4.31 14.45 -13.55
C THR A 293 3.35 14.38 -12.34
N ALA A 294 3.53 13.41 -11.45
CA ALA A 294 2.84 13.31 -10.16
C ALA A 294 3.77 13.75 -9.02
N ILE A 295 3.85 15.05 -8.75
CA ILE A 295 4.64 15.55 -7.62
C ILE A 295 3.83 15.31 -6.33
N PRO A 296 4.41 14.70 -5.28
CA PRO A 296 3.70 14.33 -4.04
C PRO A 296 2.89 15.45 -3.37
N VAL A 297 3.35 16.71 -3.43
CA VAL A 297 2.59 17.83 -2.85
C VAL A 297 1.34 18.17 -3.66
N ASP A 298 1.40 17.98 -4.98
CA ASP A 298 0.27 18.26 -5.86
C ASP A 298 -0.78 17.15 -5.75
N THR A 299 -0.37 15.90 -5.49
CA THR A 299 -1.32 14.81 -5.20
C THR A 299 -2.07 15.03 -3.88
N VAL A 300 -1.41 15.54 -2.83
CA VAL A 300 -2.09 15.95 -1.59
C VAL A 300 -3.13 17.04 -1.87
N ARG A 301 -2.77 18.06 -2.67
CA ARG A 301 -3.69 19.13 -3.07
C ARG A 301 -4.85 18.62 -3.93
N ALA A 302 -4.65 17.57 -4.74
CA ALA A 302 -5.73 16.92 -5.50
C ALA A 302 -6.77 16.28 -4.57
N VAL A 303 -6.28 15.52 -3.59
CA VAL A 303 -7.10 14.85 -2.57
C VAL A 303 -7.84 15.88 -1.71
N GLU A 304 -7.19 16.98 -1.35
CA GLU A 304 -7.83 18.08 -0.61
C GLU A 304 -8.94 18.75 -1.44
N ARG A 305 -8.68 19.10 -2.71
CA ARG A 305 -9.65 19.78 -3.60
C ARG A 305 -10.90 18.95 -3.90
N THR A 306 -10.79 17.63 -3.91
CA THR A 306 -11.93 16.71 -4.11
C THR A 306 -12.74 16.48 -2.84
N GLY A 307 -12.36 17.11 -1.72
CA GLY A 307 -13.08 17.04 -0.46
C GLY A 307 -12.88 15.72 0.29
N PHE A 308 -11.79 14.98 0.02
CA PHE A 308 -11.48 13.77 0.77
C PHE A 308 -10.97 14.06 2.19
N VAL A 309 -10.31 15.19 2.40
CA VAL A 309 -9.63 15.46 3.67
C VAL A 309 -10.63 15.93 4.72
N GLU A 310 -10.77 15.16 5.80
CA GLU A 310 -11.55 15.51 6.99
C GLU A 310 -10.75 16.41 7.95
N GLY A 311 -9.45 16.16 8.08
CA GLY A 311 -8.57 16.92 8.95
C GLY A 311 -7.10 16.66 8.66
N ALA A 312 -6.25 17.59 9.09
CA ALA A 312 -4.81 17.52 8.95
C ALA A 312 -4.12 17.57 10.32
N PHE A 313 -3.18 16.67 10.56
CA PHE A 313 -2.37 16.59 11.76
C PHE A 313 -0.89 16.75 11.42
N PHE A 314 -0.21 17.64 12.14
CA PHE A 314 1.22 17.87 11.98
C PHE A 314 2.00 17.10 13.04
N ARG A 315 2.88 16.21 12.59
CA ARG A 315 3.80 15.47 13.45
C ARG A 315 5.23 15.99 13.25
N PRO A 316 5.75 16.79 14.19
CA PRO A 316 7.10 17.32 14.08
C PRO A 316 8.15 16.20 14.21
N SER A 317 9.23 16.33 13.46
CA SER A 317 10.43 15.51 13.56
C SER A 317 11.14 15.72 14.88
N GLN A 318 12.00 14.76 15.24
CA GLN A 318 12.90 14.95 16.38
C GLN A 318 13.82 16.17 16.21
N GLN A 319 14.12 16.57 14.96
CA GLN A 319 14.90 17.77 14.68
C GLN A 319 14.09 19.04 14.93
N THR A 320 12.85 19.11 14.46
CA THR A 320 11.95 20.25 14.67
C THR A 320 11.65 20.43 16.15
N ILE A 321 11.38 19.35 16.88
CA ILE A 321 11.21 19.38 18.34
C ILE A 321 12.45 19.95 19.02
N VAL A 322 13.65 19.42 18.73
CA VAL A 322 14.89 19.88 19.37
C VAL A 322 15.20 21.33 19.02
N LYS A 323 14.96 21.74 17.77
CA LYS A 323 15.15 23.13 17.32
C LYS A 323 14.26 24.08 18.13
N GLN A 324 12.97 23.77 18.24
CA GLN A 324 12.01 24.54 19.05
C GLN A 324 12.46 24.63 20.51
N MET A 325 12.91 23.51 21.11
CA MET A 325 13.39 23.51 22.49
C MET A 325 14.64 24.38 22.68
N ILE A 326 15.53 24.47 21.69
CA ILE A 326 16.70 25.36 21.73
C ILE A 326 16.26 26.84 21.62
N GLU A 327 15.26 27.14 20.79
CA GLU A 327 14.70 28.49 20.65
C GLU A 327 13.97 28.95 21.93
N GLU A 328 13.39 28.03 22.70
CA GLU A 328 12.77 28.30 24.00
C GLU A 328 13.77 28.48 25.15
N LEU A 329 15.01 27.99 24.99
CA LEU A 329 16.06 28.20 25.99
C LEU A 329 16.50 29.67 26.01
N PRO A 330 16.61 30.29 27.19
CA PRO A 330 17.22 31.63 27.30
C PRO A 330 18.64 31.62 26.74
N GLU A 331 19.04 32.68 26.03
CA GLU A 331 20.36 32.76 25.36
C GLU A 331 21.54 32.49 26.32
N ASP A 332 21.44 32.91 27.58
CA ASP A 332 22.45 32.66 28.61
C ASP A 332 22.70 31.17 28.90
N ASP A 333 21.75 30.28 28.53
CA ASP A 333 21.89 28.83 28.69
C ASP A 333 22.61 28.15 27.52
N TYR A 334 22.88 28.83 26.40
CA TYR A 334 23.50 28.20 25.24
C TYR A 334 24.90 27.67 25.58
N ALA A 335 25.68 28.43 26.34
CA ALA A 335 26.98 27.97 26.85
C ALA A 335 26.84 26.77 27.82
N ARG A 336 25.76 26.70 28.60
CA ARG A 336 25.48 25.56 29.50
C ARG A 336 25.09 24.33 28.71
N LEU A 337 24.28 24.48 27.67
CA LEU A 337 23.90 23.42 26.74
C LEU A 337 25.15 22.81 26.08
N GLU A 338 26.04 23.64 25.52
CA GLU A 338 27.29 23.18 24.92
C GLU A 338 28.18 22.46 25.94
N LYS A 339 28.34 23.04 27.14
CA LYS A 339 29.10 22.40 28.24
C LYS A 339 28.52 21.02 28.58
N LEU A 340 27.20 20.92 28.71
CA LEU A 340 26.51 19.66 28.98
C LEU A 340 26.61 18.67 27.81
N LEU A 341 26.82 19.10 26.56
CA LEU A 341 27.02 18.23 25.40
C LEU A 341 28.45 17.71 25.28
N ASP A 342 29.45 18.51 25.65
CA ASP A 342 30.86 18.21 25.38
C ASP A 342 31.62 17.70 26.62
N GLN A 343 31.21 18.08 27.83
CA GLN A 343 31.91 17.72 29.08
C GLN A 343 31.19 16.60 29.85
N PRO A 344 31.88 15.89 30.77
CA PRO A 344 31.21 15.02 31.73
C PRO A 344 30.17 15.80 32.55
N ILE A 345 29.03 15.17 32.79
CA ILE A 345 27.95 15.77 33.59
C ILE A 345 28.37 15.83 35.06
N ASP A 346 28.25 17.02 35.64
CA ASP A 346 28.46 17.30 37.06
C ASP A 346 27.16 17.87 37.66
N GLU A 347 26.49 17.05 38.46
CA GLU A 347 25.20 17.34 39.13
C GLU A 347 25.34 18.41 40.22
N HIS A 348 26.56 18.64 40.69
CA HIS A 348 26.87 19.61 41.75
C HIS A 348 27.43 20.93 41.20
N ASN A 349 27.44 21.11 39.88
CA ASN A 349 27.93 22.33 39.27
C ASN A 349 27.12 23.56 39.76
N PRO A 350 27.73 24.53 40.46
CA PRO A 350 27.03 25.70 41.00
C PRO A 350 26.35 26.55 39.91
N ASP A 351 26.92 26.57 38.70
CA ASP A 351 26.34 27.24 37.53
C ASP A 351 25.00 26.65 37.11
N PHE A 352 24.82 25.35 37.31
CA PHE A 352 23.58 24.63 37.01
C PHE A 352 22.59 24.72 38.18
N GLN A 353 23.07 24.60 39.42
CA GLN A 353 22.21 24.70 40.60
C GLN A 353 21.63 26.11 40.83
N SER A 354 22.31 27.14 40.31
CA SER A 354 21.88 28.55 40.46
C SER A 354 20.70 28.96 39.57
N ILE A 355 20.32 28.15 38.57
CA ILE A 355 19.15 28.44 37.71
C ILE A 355 17.88 27.76 38.25
N PRO A 356 16.67 28.31 37.98
CA PRO A 356 15.41 27.74 38.46
C PRO A 356 15.17 26.30 37.98
N ALA A 357 14.51 25.47 38.79
CA ALA A 357 14.26 24.05 38.49
C ALA A 357 13.56 23.79 37.14
N ALA A 358 12.60 24.64 36.73
CA ALA A 358 11.97 24.54 35.43
C ALA A 358 12.96 24.75 34.26
N ARG A 359 13.91 25.69 34.43
CA ARG A 359 14.97 25.99 33.46
C ARG A 359 16.02 24.87 33.43
N GLN A 360 16.36 24.30 34.59
CA GLN A 360 17.21 23.09 34.69
C GLN A 360 16.60 21.93 33.91
N LYS A 361 15.30 21.65 34.12
CA LYS A 361 14.57 20.60 33.42
C LYS A 361 14.60 20.82 31.90
N LEU A 362 14.22 22.01 31.42
CA LEU A 362 14.23 22.32 29.99
C LEU A 362 15.64 22.14 29.39
N LEU A 363 16.68 22.62 30.08
CA LEU A 363 18.07 22.46 29.65
C LEU A 363 18.50 20.99 29.57
N LEU A 364 18.16 20.17 30.57
CA LEU A 364 18.46 18.73 30.59
C LEU A 364 17.71 17.97 29.50
N GLU A 365 16.40 18.22 29.34
CA GLU A 365 15.58 17.59 28.29
C GLU A 365 16.09 17.95 26.89
N THR A 366 16.43 19.23 26.67
CA THR A 366 17.00 19.71 25.40
C THR A 366 18.35 19.06 25.13
N THR A 367 19.25 19.03 26.12
CA THR A 367 20.56 18.38 26.02
C THR A 367 20.40 16.89 25.67
N TYR A 368 19.51 16.18 26.38
CA TYR A 368 19.25 14.77 26.16
C TYR A 368 18.77 14.51 24.73
N LYS A 369 17.74 15.24 24.29
CA LYS A 369 17.17 15.06 22.94
C LYS A 369 18.15 15.44 21.84
N LEU A 370 18.89 16.53 21.99
CA LEU A 370 19.93 16.93 21.04
C LEU A 370 21.07 15.91 20.96
N LEU A 371 21.50 15.36 22.09
CA LEU A 371 22.50 14.29 22.13
C LEU A 371 22.02 13.04 21.38
N ARG A 372 20.76 12.62 21.60
CA ARG A 372 20.15 11.50 20.87
C ARG A 372 20.04 11.78 19.37
N LEU A 373 19.64 13.00 19.00
CA LEU A 373 19.54 13.43 17.60
C LEU A 373 20.90 13.41 16.86
N ARG A 374 22.00 13.77 17.55
CA ARG A 374 23.38 13.76 17.04
C ARG A 374 23.96 12.35 16.89
N GLN A 375 23.46 11.37 17.64
CA GLN A 375 23.89 9.96 17.59
C GLN A 375 23.11 9.12 16.58
N ASN A 376 22.05 9.68 16.02
CA ASN A 376 21.25 8.98 15.04
C ASN A 376 22.10 8.57 13.81
N ARG A 377 21.95 7.31 13.36
CA ARG A 377 22.78 6.65 12.32
C ARG A 377 24.27 6.44 12.67
N LYS A 378 24.73 6.76 13.89
CA LYS A 378 26.10 6.44 14.33
C LYS A 378 26.14 5.08 15.01
N VAL A 379 27.31 4.42 14.97
CA VAL A 379 27.57 3.23 15.80
C VAL A 379 27.42 3.63 17.27
N ARG A 380 26.81 2.75 18.07
CA ARG A 380 26.58 2.99 19.49
C ARG A 380 27.92 3.29 20.20
N ASP A 381 28.02 4.49 20.76
CA ASP A 381 29.12 4.90 21.63
C ASP A 381 28.74 4.67 23.12
N PRO A 382 29.47 3.81 23.87
CA PRO A 382 29.21 3.55 25.28
C PRO A 382 29.29 4.80 26.17
N LEU A 383 30.19 5.75 25.88
CA LEU A 383 30.34 6.98 26.65
C LEU A 383 29.13 7.88 26.45
N VAL A 384 28.66 8.02 25.21
CA VAL A 384 27.46 8.80 24.90
C VAL A 384 26.20 8.13 25.46
N ALA A 385 26.13 6.79 25.46
CA ALA A 385 25.04 6.07 26.09
C ALA A 385 25.00 6.30 27.62
N LYS A 386 26.15 6.23 28.29
CA LYS A 386 26.28 6.53 29.73
C LYS A 386 25.89 7.98 30.03
N LYS A 387 26.29 8.90 29.17
CA LYS A 387 25.93 10.33 29.27
C LYS A 387 24.43 10.55 29.10
N SER A 388 23.82 9.92 28.09
CA SER A 388 22.37 9.98 27.84
C SER A 388 21.58 9.45 29.04
N TYR A 389 22.03 8.35 29.64
CA TYR A 389 21.42 7.79 30.85
C TYR A 389 21.51 8.76 32.04
N ARG A 390 22.66 9.40 32.25
CA ARG A 390 22.83 10.40 33.31
C ARG A 390 21.92 11.61 33.12
N LEU A 391 21.82 12.16 31.92
CA LEU A 391 20.88 13.27 31.64
C LEU A 391 19.44 12.87 31.96
N LEU A 392 19.04 11.64 31.62
CA LEU A 392 17.70 11.13 31.92
C LEU A 392 17.48 10.90 33.42
N ALA A 393 18.51 10.50 34.17
CA ALA A 393 18.42 10.29 35.61
C ALA A 393 18.30 11.59 36.42
N MET A 394 18.69 12.72 35.82
CA MET A 394 18.56 14.06 36.41
C MET A 394 17.21 14.73 36.10
N LEU A 395 16.39 14.14 35.22
CA LEU A 395 15.03 14.57 34.89
C LEU A 395 14.02 13.91 35.82
#